data_AF-A0A367IW92-F1
#
_entry.id   AF-A0A367IW92-F1
#
_cell.length_a   1.000
_cell.length_b   1.000
_cell.length_c   1.000
_cell.angle_alpha   90.00
_cell.angle_beta   90.00
_cell.angle_gamma   90.00
#
_symmetry.space_group_name_H-M   'P 1'
#
loop_
_entity.id
_entity.type
_entity.pdbx_description
1 polymer ?
#
loop_
_entity_poly.entity_id
_entity_poly.type
_entity_poly.pdbx_seq_one_letter_code
_entity_poly.pdbx_strand_id
1 'polypeptide(L)'
;MTNTYTQQHQIPLTTTKKSYNISEAKLKRILEYNERLKEQLDLPRIPVSEAASSLIDYCNSTKDPLLPSIWGPVDKEHDPFAPAAGGNKTSSNCCIVM
;
A
#
# COMPACT_ATOMS: atom_id res chain seq x y z
N MET A 1 -23.45 -21.26 -30.56
CA MET A 1 -23.68 -20.06 -31.39
C MET A 1 -22.33 -19.40 -31.59
N THR A 2 -21.76 -19.59 -32.78
CA THR A 2 -20.37 -19.27 -33.11
C THR A 2 -20.24 -17.79 -33.46
N ASN A 3 -19.29 -17.10 -32.81
CA ASN A 3 -19.04 -15.67 -32.96
C ASN A 3 -18.77 -15.28 -34.42
N THR A 4 -19.67 -14.50 -35.01
CA THR A 4 -19.62 -13.99 -36.40
C THR A 4 -18.77 -12.72 -36.56
N TYR A 5 -17.90 -12.40 -35.59
CA TYR A 5 -17.17 -11.12 -35.57
C TYR A 5 -15.88 -11.11 -36.42
N THR A 6 -15.44 -12.25 -36.96
CA THR A 6 -14.20 -12.33 -37.74
C THR A 6 -14.40 -12.25 -39.26
N GLN A 7 -15.62 -12.06 -39.75
CA GLN A 7 -15.85 -11.90 -41.18
C GLN A 7 -16.02 -10.42 -41.55
N GLN A 8 -15.21 -9.97 -42.52
CA GLN A 8 -15.18 -8.65 -43.15
C GLN A 8 -14.31 -7.61 -42.45
N HIS A 9 -13.05 -7.52 -42.88
CA HIS A 9 -12.44 -6.31 -43.43
C HIS A 9 -11.07 -6.69 -44.03
N GLN A 10 -11.08 -7.29 -45.22
CA GLN A 10 -9.87 -7.31 -46.07
C GLN A 10 -9.75 -5.92 -46.70
N ILE A 11 -9.02 -5.03 -46.04
CA ILE A 11 -8.70 -3.69 -46.55
C ILE A 11 -7.56 -3.85 -47.57
N PRO A 12 -7.71 -3.36 -48.81
CA PRO A 12 -6.66 -3.48 -49.83
C PRO A 12 -5.42 -2.70 -49.40
N LEU A 13 -4.29 -3.41 -49.39
CA LEU A 13 -2.99 -2.98 -48.90
C LEU A 13 -2.35 -1.94 -49.83
N THR A 14 -2.32 -0.65 -49.49
CA THR A 14 -1.25 0.26 -49.97
C THR A 14 -0.95 1.54 -49.15
N THR A 15 -1.67 1.94 -48.09
CA THR A 15 -1.34 3.23 -47.42
C THR A 15 -1.35 3.31 -45.88
N THR A 16 -1.66 2.24 -45.15
CA THR A 16 -2.10 2.38 -43.72
C THR A 16 -1.55 1.32 -42.74
N LYS A 17 -0.35 0.77 -42.97
CA LYS A 17 0.25 -0.21 -42.02
C LYS A 17 0.57 0.38 -40.64
N LYS A 18 1.08 1.62 -40.57
CA LYS A 18 1.37 2.31 -39.29
C LYS A 18 0.10 2.59 -38.47
N SER A 19 -0.99 3.05 -39.11
CA SER A 19 -2.25 3.33 -38.42
C SER A 19 -2.93 2.06 -37.93
N TYR A 20 -2.87 0.98 -38.72
CA TYR A 20 -3.35 -0.35 -38.33
C TYR A 20 -2.63 -0.89 -37.07
N ASN A 21 -1.29 -0.79 -37.05
CA ASN A 21 -0.48 -1.19 -35.90
C ASN A 21 -0.79 -0.36 -34.63
N ILE A 22 -1.09 0.94 -34.79
CA ILE A 22 -1.50 1.80 -33.67
C ILE A 22 -2.90 1.43 -33.17
N SER A 23 -3.84 1.08 -34.05
CA SER A 23 -5.18 0.63 -33.64
C SER A 23 -5.14 -0.69 -32.87
N GLU A 24 -4.35 -1.67 -33.31
CA GLU A 24 -4.20 -2.94 -32.59
C GLU A 24 -3.53 -2.75 -31.22
N ALA A 25 -2.48 -1.91 -31.14
CA ALA A 25 -1.82 -1.62 -29.86
C ALA A 25 -2.76 -0.89 -28.87
N LYS A 26 -3.62 0.00 -29.37
CA LYS A 26 -4.66 0.66 -28.55
C LYS A 26 -5.70 -0.33 -28.07
N LEU A 27 -6.19 -1.21 -28.95
CA LEU A 27 -7.15 -2.25 -28.61
C LEU A 27 -6.59 -3.17 -27.51
N LYS A 28 -5.35 -3.65 -27.68
CA LYS A 28 -4.67 -4.48 -26.67
C LYS A 28 -4.62 -3.79 -25.30
N ARG A 29 -4.20 -2.52 -25.26
CA ARG A 29 -4.16 -1.75 -24.01
C ARG A 29 -5.54 -1.63 -23.35
N ILE A 30 -6.60 -1.43 -24.13
CA ILE A 30 -7.97 -1.30 -23.60
C ILE A 30 -8.43 -2.65 -23.02
N LEU A 31 -8.14 -3.76 -23.70
CA LEU A 31 -8.51 -5.08 -23.22
C LEU A 31 -7.78 -5.43 -21.91
N GLU A 32 -6.47 -5.20 -21.85
CA GLU A 32 -5.68 -5.39 -20.63
C GLU A 32 -6.20 -4.51 -19.47
N TYR A 33 -6.58 -3.26 -19.76
CA TYR A 33 -7.17 -2.37 -18.75
C TYR A 33 -8.55 -2.87 -18.30
N ASN A 34 -9.36 -3.37 -19.22
CA ASN A 34 -10.68 -3.93 -18.91
C ASN A 34 -10.57 -5.17 -18.02
N GLU A 35 -9.60 -6.05 -18.27
CA GLU A 35 -9.32 -7.21 -17.42
C GLU A 35 -8.95 -6.77 -15.99
N ARG A 36 -8.03 -5.81 -15.85
CA ARG A 36 -7.67 -5.25 -14.53
C ARG A 36 -8.85 -4.63 -13.80
N LEU A 37 -9.74 -3.93 -14.53
CA LEU A 37 -10.95 -3.35 -13.92
C LEU A 37 -11.93 -4.43 -13.45
N LYS A 38 -12.07 -5.53 -14.18
CA LYS A 38 -12.89 -6.68 -13.76
C LYS A 38 -12.31 -7.33 -12.52
N GLU A 39 -11.00 -7.56 -12.48
CA GLU A 39 -10.32 -8.07 -11.28
C GLU A 39 -10.56 -7.16 -10.06
N GLN A 40 -10.45 -5.83 -10.23
CA GLN A 40 -10.72 -4.86 -9.16
C GLN A 40 -12.19 -4.80 -8.72
N LEU A 41 -13.12 -5.10 -9.63
CA LEU A 41 -14.54 -5.18 -9.33
C LEU A 41 -14.86 -6.42 -8.49
N ASP A 42 -14.21 -7.53 -8.80
CA ASP A 42 -14.43 -8.83 -8.15
C ASP A 42 -13.71 -8.95 -6.79
N LEU A 43 -12.91 -7.97 -6.40
CA LEU A 43 -12.24 -7.94 -5.10
C LEU A 43 -13.27 -7.97 -3.95
N PRO A 44 -13.15 -8.90 -2.98
CA PRO A 44 -14.05 -8.93 -1.84
C PRO A 44 -13.85 -7.70 -0.96
N ARG A 45 -14.97 -7.07 -0.54
CA ARG A 45 -14.98 -5.85 0.29
C ARG A 45 -15.79 -6.11 1.55
N ILE A 46 -15.36 -5.49 2.65
CA ILE A 46 -16.09 -5.47 3.92
C ILE A 46 -16.74 -4.09 4.11
N PRO A 47 -17.84 -3.98 4.88
CA PRO A 47 -18.44 -2.70 5.20
C PRO A 47 -17.47 -1.84 6.03
N VAL A 48 -17.51 -0.53 5.78
CA VAL A 48 -16.60 0.44 6.44
C VAL A 48 -16.79 0.43 7.97
N SER A 49 -18.00 0.20 8.45
CA SER A 49 -18.29 0.11 9.90
C SER A 49 -17.55 -1.06 10.57
N GLU A 50 -17.45 -2.21 9.90
CA GLU A 50 -16.73 -3.39 10.39
C GLU A 50 -15.22 -3.13 10.36
N ALA A 51 -14.70 -2.61 9.24
CA ALA A 51 -13.29 -2.25 9.12
C ALA A 51 -12.86 -1.25 10.21
N ALA A 52 -13.67 -0.22 10.45
CA ALA A 52 -13.40 0.79 11.47
C ALA A 52 -13.42 0.20 12.89
N SER A 53 -14.38 -0.70 13.17
CA SER A 53 -14.44 -1.39 14.46
C SER A 53 -13.18 -2.23 14.69
N SER A 54 -12.75 -3.00 13.67
CA SER A 54 -11.53 -3.80 13.75
C SER A 54 -10.27 -2.95 14.00
N LEU A 55 -10.18 -1.76 13.39
CA LEU A 55 -9.07 -0.83 13.63
C LEU A 55 -9.08 -0.29 15.06
N ILE A 56 -10.25 0.09 15.57
CA ILE A 56 -10.42 0.58 16.94
C ILE A 56 -10.02 -0.51 17.94
N ASP A 57 -10.49 -1.73 17.73
CA ASP A 57 -10.18 -2.88 18.58
C ASP A 57 -8.68 -3.13 18.63
N TYR A 58 -8.01 -3.13 17.47
CA TYR A 58 -6.56 -3.30 17.38
C TYR A 58 -5.80 -2.19 18.11
N CYS A 59 -6.19 -0.93 17.93
CA CYS A 59 -5.57 0.20 18.61
C CYS A 59 -5.80 0.18 20.13
N ASN A 60 -6.92 -0.39 20.59
CA ASN A 60 -7.24 -0.52 22.02
C ASN A 60 -6.60 -1.74 22.67
N SER A 61 -6.27 -2.79 21.91
CA SER A 61 -5.61 -3.99 22.44
C SER A 61 -4.09 -3.89 22.42
N THR A 62 -3.54 -3.11 21.48
CA THR A 62 -2.09 -3.05 21.24
C THR A 62 -1.48 -1.86 21.95
N LYS A 63 -0.65 -2.13 22.96
CA LYS A 63 0.04 -1.09 23.73
C LYS A 63 1.05 -0.35 22.85
N ASP A 64 0.92 0.97 22.75
CA ASP A 64 1.86 1.85 22.08
C ASP A 64 2.69 2.65 23.11
N PRO A 65 4.01 2.41 23.23
CA PRO A 65 4.91 3.16 24.12
C PRO A 65 5.02 4.66 23.77
N LEU A 66 4.76 5.04 22.52
CA LEU A 66 4.86 6.43 22.05
C LEU A 66 3.61 7.27 22.36
N LEU A 67 2.58 6.66 22.93
CA LEU A 67 1.33 7.34 23.29
C LEU A 67 1.03 7.26 24.80
N PRO A 68 1.80 7.98 25.65
CA PRO A 68 1.67 7.89 27.10
C PRO A 68 0.35 8.39 27.67
N SER A 69 -0.40 9.20 26.90
CA SER A 69 -1.71 9.72 27.32
C SER A 69 -2.77 8.64 27.48
N ILE A 70 -2.65 7.54 26.71
CA ILE A 70 -3.62 6.44 26.69
C ILE A 70 -3.04 5.21 27.40
N TRP A 71 -1.76 4.93 27.18
CA TRP A 71 -1.11 3.70 27.67
C TRP A 71 -0.24 3.87 28.92
N GLY A 72 -0.10 5.10 29.41
CA GLY A 72 0.77 5.46 30.52
C GLY A 72 2.24 5.62 30.12
N PRO A 73 3.08 6.17 31.03
CA PRO A 73 4.50 6.32 30.78
C PRO A 73 5.19 4.95 30.61
N VAL A 74 6.21 4.91 29.77
CA VAL A 74 7.03 3.71 29.55
C VAL A 74 8.01 3.58 30.72
N ASP A 75 8.06 2.40 31.33
CA ASP A 75 9.05 2.12 32.36
C ASP A 75 10.46 2.11 31.76
N LYS A 76 11.41 2.71 32.48
CA LYS A 76 12.82 2.82 32.04
C LYS A 76 13.50 1.48 31.77
N GLU A 77 12.96 0.40 32.32
CA GLU A 77 13.43 -0.98 32.10
C GLU A 77 13.05 -1.53 30.71
N HIS A 78 11.96 -1.01 30.14
CA HIS A 78 11.39 -1.45 28.87
C HIS A 78 11.72 -0.51 27.71
N ASP A 79 12.39 0.61 27.99
CA ASP A 79 12.87 1.57 27.00
C ASP A 79 14.37 1.36 26.73
N PRO A 80 14.75 0.82 25.55
CA PRO A 80 16.15 0.60 25.17
C PRO A 80 16.97 1.90 25.06
N PHE A 81 16.30 3.04 24.97
CA PHE A 81 16.90 4.37 24.89
C PHE A 81 16.78 5.13 26.21
N ALA A 82 16.25 4.51 27.26
CA ALA A 82 16.28 5.10 28.58
C ALA A 82 17.74 5.41 28.93
N PRO A 83 18.03 6.61 29.44
CA PRO A 83 19.35 6.88 29.95
C PRO A 83 19.64 5.81 31.00
N ALA A 84 20.67 4.99 30.76
CA ALA A 84 21.15 4.03 31.75
C ALA A 84 21.19 4.76 33.09
N ALA A 85 20.70 4.15 34.15
CA ALA A 85 20.73 4.67 35.51
C ALA A 85 22.20 4.89 35.96
N GLY A 86 22.81 5.94 35.42
CA GLY A 86 24.26 6.18 35.34
C GLY A 86 24.59 7.59 34.85
N GLY A 87 23.59 8.46 34.68
CA GLY A 87 23.78 9.91 34.64
C GLY A 87 23.88 10.49 36.05
N ASN A 88 25.07 10.33 36.66
CA ASN A 88 25.57 11.01 37.87
C ASN A 88 25.08 10.54 39.25
N LYS A 89 25.73 9.49 39.77
CA LYS A 89 26.26 9.53 41.14
C LYS A 89 27.70 8.98 41.14
N THR A 90 28.65 9.91 41.17
CA THR A 90 30.07 9.74 41.52
C THR A 90 31.00 9.14 40.44
N SER A 91 31.98 9.96 40.09
CA SER A 91 33.27 9.72 39.41
C SER A 91 33.31 9.55 37.88
N SER A 92 33.85 10.62 37.27
CA SER A 92 34.77 10.66 36.13
C SER A 92 34.24 10.54 34.69
N ASN A 93 34.51 11.63 33.95
CA ASN A 93 34.59 11.80 32.50
C ASN A 93 33.29 11.92 31.69
N CYS A 94 32.73 13.13 31.71
CA CYS A 94 31.97 13.68 30.58
C CYS A 94 32.92 14.59 29.77
N CYS A 95 33.10 14.30 28.49
CA CYS A 95 34.04 14.98 27.59
C CYS A 95 33.54 16.39 27.21
N ILE A 96 34.37 17.40 27.40
CA ILE A 96 34.19 18.76 26.88
C ILE A 96 35.01 18.85 25.59
N VAL A 97 34.37 19.20 24.47
CA VAL A 97 35.08 19.49 23.21
C VAL A 97 35.50 20.96 23.24
N MET A 98 36.81 21.21 23.27
CA MET A 98 37.40 22.48 22.81
C MET A 98 37.52 22.47 21.29
#